data_AF-A0A973CIJ9-F1
#
_entry.id   AF-A0A973CIJ9-F1
#
_cell.length_a   1.000
_cell.length_b   1.000
_cell.length_c   1.000
_cell.angle_alpha   90.00
_cell.angle_beta   90.00
_cell.angle_gamma   90.00
#
_symmetry.space_group_name_H-M   'P 1'
#
loop_
_entity.id
_entity.type
_entity.pdbx_description
1 polymer ?
#
loop_
_entity_poly.entity_id
_entity_poly.type
_entity_poly.pdbx_seq_one_letter_code
_entity_poly.pdbx_strand_id
1 'polypeptide(L)'
;MTDEFELRIDDISYGGDGVGRRDGMAVFVPFTAIGDLLRVKVTKQKKRFAIAEIVEILEPGESRRESVCPLYQGCGGCQYQHLDFAEENRVKQKQLVEVLQRIGKRDDLPEIESPIESQAEYAYRNKITLQSSNGAAAYTGVNKNEKITVDHCPIAKDEINEKLKGLAIDSRTIIKVDNRGIVFVDSTGTVEEKILHQTIELPFDSFFQINPEVIHAILEWLTKTVEDDFACLIDAYCGVGVFSFALSDKAPRKIGIEFSPKSIKAAKRHSKMHFSYENFEFIQGKTEDVLPELKLLGKSLIILDPPRSGCSEKDLHSIEAQEIDSIVYVSCNPASLARDLALLKSYTVKRMAYFNMFPRTAHFETVLILERE
;
A
#
# COMPACT_ATOMS: atom_id res chain seq x y z
N MET A 1 -8.14 -36.97 12.12
CA MET A 1 -6.92 -37.59 11.56
C MET A 1 -6.17 -36.47 10.86
N THR A 2 -5.00 -36.14 11.37
CA THR A 2 -4.09 -35.15 10.77
C THR A 2 -3.33 -35.86 9.67
N ASP A 3 -3.85 -35.77 8.45
CA ASP A 3 -3.17 -36.33 7.28
C ASP A 3 -1.94 -35.47 6.99
N GLU A 4 -0.77 -36.07 7.19
CA GLU A 4 0.50 -35.58 6.68
C GLU A 4 0.75 -36.17 5.28
N PHE A 5 1.28 -35.35 4.39
CA PHE A 5 1.59 -35.77 3.02
C PHE A 5 2.62 -34.86 2.38
N GLU A 6 3.19 -35.33 1.28
CA GLU A 6 4.11 -34.54 0.47
C GLU A 6 3.36 -33.67 -0.53
N LEU A 7 3.76 -32.41 -0.62
CA LEU A 7 3.15 -31.41 -1.49
C LEU A 7 4.25 -30.58 -2.14
N ARG A 8 4.18 -30.44 -3.47
CA ARG A 8 4.95 -29.45 -4.20
C ARG A 8 4.16 -28.15 -4.31
N ILE A 9 4.84 -27.04 -4.13
CA ILE A 9 4.25 -25.70 -4.25
C ILE A 9 4.44 -25.21 -5.68
N ASP A 10 3.31 -24.96 -6.36
CA ASP A 10 3.27 -24.60 -7.78
C ASP A 10 3.15 -23.08 -7.99
N ASP A 11 2.55 -22.38 -7.02
CA ASP A 11 2.27 -20.95 -7.13
C ASP A 11 2.14 -20.27 -5.76
N ILE A 12 2.03 -18.94 -5.73
CA ILE A 12 1.74 -18.14 -4.53
C ILE A 12 0.48 -17.30 -4.75
N SER A 13 -0.52 -17.55 -3.92
CA SER A 13 -1.79 -16.83 -3.96
C SER A 13 -1.71 -15.43 -3.34
N TYR A 14 -2.68 -14.58 -3.67
CA TYR A 14 -2.82 -13.26 -3.06
C TYR A 14 -2.91 -13.38 -1.53
N GLY A 15 -2.05 -12.65 -0.83
CA GLY A 15 -1.88 -12.75 0.63
C GLY A 15 -0.63 -13.54 1.05
N GLY A 16 -0.01 -14.28 0.13
CA GLY A 16 1.32 -14.86 0.29
C GLY A 16 1.35 -16.34 0.67
N ASP A 17 0.21 -17.01 0.70
CA ASP A 17 0.15 -18.46 0.90
C ASP A 17 0.54 -19.16 -0.41
N GLY A 18 1.51 -20.07 -0.33
CA GLY A 18 1.82 -20.95 -1.46
C GLY A 18 0.69 -21.94 -1.68
N VAL A 19 0.56 -22.36 -2.93
CA VAL A 19 -0.52 -23.22 -3.40
C VAL A 19 0.08 -24.44 -4.08
N GLY A 20 -0.27 -25.61 -3.58
CA GLY A 20 -0.08 -26.88 -4.27
C GLY A 20 -1.43 -27.58 -4.50
N ARG A 21 -1.42 -28.68 -5.26
CA ARG A 21 -2.61 -29.51 -5.46
C ARG A 21 -2.39 -30.95 -5.03
N ARG A 22 -3.40 -31.51 -4.35
CA ARG A 22 -3.49 -32.94 -4.04
C ARG A 22 -4.86 -33.44 -4.46
N ASP A 23 -4.90 -34.46 -5.31
CA ASP A 23 -6.14 -35.08 -5.81
C ASP A 23 -7.14 -34.04 -6.38
N GLY A 24 -6.61 -33.03 -7.09
CA GLY A 24 -7.37 -31.93 -7.67
C GLY A 24 -7.80 -30.82 -6.69
N MET A 25 -7.65 -31.03 -5.38
CA MET A 25 -7.94 -30.03 -4.34
C MET A 25 -6.77 -29.08 -4.16
N ALA A 26 -7.05 -27.77 -4.10
CA ALA A 26 -6.04 -26.76 -3.76
C ALA A 26 -5.71 -26.81 -2.26
N VAL A 27 -4.42 -26.79 -1.94
CA VAL A 27 -3.90 -26.76 -0.57
C VAL A 27 -3.05 -25.51 -0.40
N PHE A 28 -3.44 -24.66 0.54
CA PHE A 28 -2.76 -23.41 0.87
C PHE A 28 -1.80 -23.63 2.05
N VAL A 29 -0.55 -23.22 1.88
CA VAL A 29 0.52 -23.40 2.87
C VAL A 29 1.26 -22.09 3.05
N PRO A 30 1.07 -21.38 4.19
CA PRO A 30 1.79 -20.14 4.47
C PRO A 30 3.31 -20.35 4.52
N PHE A 31 4.07 -19.29 4.24
CA PHE A 31 5.54 -19.27 4.35
C PHE A 31 6.28 -20.26 3.43
N THR A 32 5.74 -20.47 2.23
CA THR A 32 6.30 -21.35 1.21
C THR A 32 6.70 -20.62 -0.06
N ALA A 33 7.74 -21.15 -0.71
CA ALA A 33 8.26 -20.67 -1.98
C ALA A 33 7.82 -21.59 -3.12
N ILE A 34 7.69 -21.03 -4.33
CA ILE A 34 7.45 -21.82 -5.53
C ILE A 34 8.59 -22.82 -5.72
N GLY A 35 8.25 -24.07 -6.01
CA GLY A 35 9.20 -25.16 -6.20
C GLY A 35 9.52 -25.94 -4.92
N ASP A 36 9.15 -25.44 -3.73
CA ASP A 36 9.31 -26.20 -2.48
C ASP A 36 8.62 -27.57 -2.59
N LEU A 37 9.32 -28.62 -2.16
CA LEU A 37 8.73 -29.92 -1.82
C LEU A 37 8.69 -30.04 -0.31
N LEU A 38 7.50 -30.26 0.24
CA LEU A 38 7.23 -30.16 1.67
C LEU A 38 6.51 -31.38 2.18
N ARG A 39 6.81 -31.80 3.41
CA ARG A 39 5.84 -32.56 4.22
C ARG A 39 4.94 -31.55 4.92
N VAL A 40 3.64 -31.66 4.68
CA VAL A 40 2.64 -30.72 5.22
C VAL A 40 1.57 -31.45 6.01
N LYS A 41 0.96 -30.75 6.96
CA LYS A 41 -0.12 -31.26 7.80
C LYS A 41 -1.36 -30.40 7.67
N VAL A 42 -2.50 -31.01 7.34
CA VAL A 42 -3.77 -30.26 7.22
C VAL A 42 -4.19 -29.72 8.59
N THR A 43 -4.35 -28.40 8.68
CA THR A 43 -4.88 -27.71 9.86
C THR A 43 -6.36 -27.38 9.70
N LYS A 44 -6.83 -27.20 8.46
CA LYS A 44 -8.22 -26.88 8.15
C LYS A 44 -8.65 -27.44 6.80
N GLN A 45 -9.73 -28.20 6.77
CA GLN A 45 -10.34 -28.68 5.53
C GLN A 45 -11.64 -27.94 5.23
N LYS A 46 -11.84 -27.56 3.97
CA LYS A 46 -13.06 -26.96 3.43
C LYS A 46 -13.53 -27.74 2.20
N LYS A 47 -14.75 -27.44 1.74
CA LYS A 47 -15.38 -28.16 0.60
C LYS A 47 -14.56 -28.10 -0.70
N ARG A 48 -13.79 -27.03 -0.92
CA ARG A 48 -13.06 -26.77 -2.18
C ARG A 48 -11.55 -26.61 -2.03
N PHE A 49 -11.06 -26.52 -0.80
CA PHE A 49 -9.65 -26.29 -0.50
C PHE A 49 -9.29 -26.77 0.90
N ALA A 50 -8.00 -26.91 1.16
CA ALA A 50 -7.46 -27.13 2.50
C ALA A 50 -6.41 -26.07 2.83
N ILE A 51 -6.18 -25.86 4.13
CA ILE A 51 -5.05 -25.10 4.65
C ILE A 51 -4.18 -26.10 5.42
N ALA A 52 -2.89 -26.05 5.18
CA ALA A 52 -1.91 -26.89 5.84
C ALA A 52 -0.75 -26.05 6.40
N GLU A 53 -0.01 -26.63 7.33
CA GLU A 53 1.24 -26.08 7.86
C GLU A 53 2.43 -26.94 7.42
N ILE A 54 3.60 -26.31 7.35
CA ILE A 54 4.85 -27.01 7.02
C ILE A 54 5.26 -27.85 8.22
N VAL A 55 5.45 -29.15 8.01
CA VAL A 55 6.08 -30.06 8.98
C VAL A 55 7.58 -30.13 8.71
N GLU A 56 7.95 -30.27 7.43
CA GLU A 56 9.35 -30.40 7.00
C GLU A 56 9.50 -29.86 5.58
N ILE A 57 10.61 -29.17 5.32
CA ILE A 57 11.03 -28.79 3.96
C ILE A 57 11.96 -29.89 3.45
N LEU A 58 11.48 -30.67 2.47
CA LEU A 58 12.23 -31.80 1.90
C LEU A 58 13.20 -31.31 0.82
N GLU A 59 12.72 -30.43 -0.07
CA GLU A 59 13.54 -29.76 -1.09
C GLU A 59 13.15 -28.27 -1.13
N PRO A 60 14.07 -27.33 -0.83
CA PRO A 60 13.77 -25.91 -0.95
C PRO A 60 13.67 -25.49 -2.42
N GLY A 61 12.70 -24.64 -2.74
CA GLY A 61 12.59 -23.98 -4.04
C GLY A 61 13.77 -23.02 -4.29
N GLU A 62 14.05 -22.72 -5.56
CA GLU A 62 15.22 -21.93 -5.99
C GLU A 62 15.29 -20.54 -5.34
N SER A 63 14.14 -19.89 -5.17
CA SER A 63 14.04 -18.55 -4.60
C SER A 63 13.98 -18.52 -3.07
N ARG A 64 13.95 -19.69 -2.41
CA ARG A 64 13.87 -19.76 -0.94
C ARG A 64 15.14 -19.22 -0.29
N ARG A 65 14.97 -18.40 0.74
CA ARG A 65 16.05 -17.83 1.57
C ARG A 65 15.71 -18.00 3.05
N GLU A 66 16.73 -17.87 3.89
CA GLU A 66 16.56 -17.79 5.34
C GLU A 66 16.02 -16.40 5.72
N SER A 67 15.06 -16.34 6.64
CA SER A 67 14.50 -15.08 7.10
C SER A 67 15.42 -14.38 8.09
N VAL A 68 15.56 -13.05 7.96
CA VAL A 68 16.38 -12.23 8.86
C VAL A 68 15.72 -12.00 10.23
N CYS A 69 14.39 -11.99 10.30
CA CYS A 69 13.68 -11.68 11.54
C CYS A 69 13.44 -12.94 12.39
N PRO A 70 13.87 -12.96 13.67
CA PRO A 70 13.63 -14.11 14.57
C PRO A 70 12.15 -14.27 14.94
N LEU A 71 11.33 -13.23 14.74
CA LEU A 71 9.88 -13.27 14.98
C LEU A 71 9.10 -13.71 13.73
N TYR A 72 9.78 -14.00 12.61
CA TYR A 72 9.13 -14.40 11.38
C TYR A 72 8.35 -15.71 11.56
N GLN A 73 7.26 -15.89 10.82
CA GLN A 73 6.26 -16.96 10.99
C GLN A 73 5.44 -16.93 12.29
N GLY A 74 5.90 -16.25 13.34
CA GLY A 74 5.11 -15.94 14.54
C GLY A 74 4.38 -14.59 14.45
N CYS A 75 5.09 -13.54 14.01
CA CYS A 75 4.58 -12.19 13.84
C CYS A 75 3.76 -12.05 12.54
N GLY A 76 2.58 -11.41 12.61
CA GLY A 76 1.70 -11.19 11.46
C GLY A 76 2.15 -10.07 10.51
N GLY A 77 3.33 -9.48 10.72
CA GLY A 77 3.78 -8.29 10.00
C GLY A 77 4.36 -8.54 8.61
N CYS A 78 5.03 -9.68 8.38
CA CYS A 78 5.73 -10.01 7.14
C CYS A 78 5.26 -11.35 6.57
N GLN A 79 5.26 -11.49 5.25
CA GLN A 79 4.80 -12.70 4.54
C GLN A 79 5.89 -13.29 3.64
N TYR A 80 6.90 -12.52 3.22
CA TYR A 80 7.83 -12.91 2.15
C TYR A 80 9.32 -12.92 2.53
N GLN A 81 9.69 -12.86 3.82
CA GLN A 81 11.12 -12.89 4.20
C GLN A 81 11.86 -14.18 3.79
N HIS A 82 11.14 -15.25 3.49
CA HIS A 82 11.72 -16.50 3.00
C HIS A 82 11.88 -16.53 1.46
N LEU A 83 11.50 -15.47 0.76
CA LEU A 83 11.70 -15.33 -0.68
C LEU A 83 12.85 -14.37 -0.94
N ASP A 84 13.68 -14.68 -1.92
CA ASP A 84 14.55 -13.66 -2.50
C ASP A 84 13.72 -12.48 -3.04
N PHE A 85 14.37 -11.32 -3.13
CA PHE A 85 13.64 -10.10 -3.40
C PHE A 85 13.09 -10.01 -4.82
N ALA A 86 13.80 -10.59 -5.79
CA ALA A 86 13.36 -10.62 -7.18
C ALA A 86 12.06 -11.42 -7.30
N GLU A 87 11.99 -12.59 -6.65
CA GLU A 87 10.80 -13.43 -6.65
C GLU A 87 9.63 -12.76 -5.93
N GLU A 88 9.87 -12.08 -4.80
CA GLU A 88 8.82 -11.30 -4.12
C GLU A 88 8.15 -10.29 -5.08
N ASN A 89 8.96 -9.52 -5.81
CA ASN A 89 8.45 -8.53 -6.76
C ASN A 89 7.73 -9.20 -7.93
N ARG A 90 8.29 -10.29 -8.47
CA ARG A 90 7.66 -11.06 -9.56
C ARG A 90 6.28 -11.60 -9.17
N VAL A 91 6.17 -12.16 -7.96
CA VAL A 91 4.91 -12.67 -7.40
C VAL A 91 3.88 -11.55 -7.25
N LYS A 92 4.26 -10.40 -6.69
CA LYS A 92 3.36 -9.26 -6.52
C LYS A 92 2.87 -8.68 -7.86
N GLN A 93 3.77 -8.53 -8.84
CA GLN A 93 3.41 -8.07 -10.18
C GLN A 93 2.47 -9.05 -10.90
N LYS A 94 2.75 -10.36 -10.81
CA LYS A 94 1.84 -11.39 -11.33
C LYS A 94 0.45 -11.28 -10.67
N GLN A 95 0.39 -11.14 -9.35
CA GLN A 95 -0.87 -10.99 -8.62
C GLN A 95 -1.65 -9.74 -9.03
N LEU A 96 -0.96 -8.62 -9.30
CA LEU A 96 -1.59 -7.41 -9.82
C LEU A 96 -2.31 -7.68 -11.14
N VAL A 97 -1.60 -8.23 -12.13
CA VAL A 97 -2.17 -8.53 -13.46
C VAL A 97 -3.37 -9.48 -13.33
N GLU A 98 -3.22 -10.58 -12.60
CA GLU A 98 -4.29 -11.57 -12.45
C GLU A 98 -5.54 -10.99 -11.79
N VAL A 99 -5.38 -10.11 -10.80
CA VAL A 99 -6.49 -9.48 -10.09
C VAL A 99 -7.21 -8.47 -11.00
N LEU A 100 -6.47 -7.63 -11.72
CA LEU A 100 -7.06 -6.65 -12.64
C LEU A 100 -7.80 -7.33 -13.81
N GLN A 101 -7.26 -8.42 -14.36
CA GLN A 101 -7.93 -9.20 -15.40
C GLN A 101 -9.18 -9.90 -14.87
N ARG A 102 -9.07 -10.66 -13.77
CA ARG A 102 -10.17 -11.51 -13.29
C ARG A 102 -11.29 -10.73 -12.61
N ILE A 103 -10.93 -9.79 -11.73
CA ILE A 103 -11.90 -9.01 -10.94
C ILE A 103 -12.29 -7.74 -11.68
N GLY A 104 -11.30 -7.03 -12.24
CA GLY A 104 -11.51 -5.76 -12.92
C GLY A 104 -12.04 -5.91 -14.34
N LYS A 105 -12.00 -7.13 -14.90
CA LYS A 105 -12.45 -7.42 -16.27
C LYS A 105 -11.76 -6.52 -17.30
N ARG A 106 -10.47 -6.25 -17.07
CA ARG A 106 -9.63 -5.41 -17.92
C ARG A 106 -8.77 -6.29 -18.81
N ASP A 107 -8.96 -6.16 -20.11
CA ASP A 107 -8.14 -6.81 -21.14
C ASP A 107 -7.15 -5.82 -21.79
N ASP A 108 -7.23 -4.54 -21.43
CA ASP A 108 -6.45 -3.42 -21.96
C ASP A 108 -5.24 -3.05 -21.09
N LEU A 109 -4.74 -4.00 -20.28
CA LEU A 109 -3.64 -3.72 -19.37
C LEU A 109 -2.31 -3.54 -20.14
N PRO A 110 -1.64 -2.39 -20.03
CA PRO A 110 -0.30 -2.21 -20.58
C PRO A 110 0.73 -3.02 -19.80
N GLU A 111 1.98 -3.04 -20.27
CA GLU A 111 3.08 -3.60 -19.49
C GLU A 111 3.25 -2.85 -18.15
N ILE A 112 3.59 -3.59 -17.09
CA ILE A 112 3.86 -2.99 -15.79
C ILE A 112 5.19 -2.24 -15.85
N GLU A 113 5.12 -0.93 -15.64
CA GLU A 113 6.29 -0.12 -15.38
C GLU A 113 6.75 -0.32 -13.94
N SER A 114 8.03 -0.63 -13.75
CA SER A 114 8.66 -0.69 -12.43
C SER A 114 9.76 0.37 -12.38
N PRO A 115 9.40 1.66 -12.36
CA PRO A 115 10.34 2.76 -12.61
C PRO A 115 11.45 2.82 -11.55
N ILE A 116 11.20 2.32 -10.34
CA ILE A 116 12.24 2.13 -9.33
C ILE A 116 12.01 0.81 -8.59
N GLU A 117 13.01 -0.07 -8.62
CA GLU A 117 13.11 -1.19 -7.71
C GLU A 117 13.31 -0.61 -6.30
N SER A 118 12.48 -1.00 -5.33
CA SER A 118 12.67 -0.54 -3.94
C SER A 118 14.09 -0.90 -3.50
N GLN A 119 14.92 0.11 -3.21
CA GLN A 119 16.35 -0.09 -2.96
C GLN A 119 16.62 -0.74 -1.59
N ALA A 120 15.70 -0.60 -0.65
CA ALA A 120 15.82 -1.08 0.72
C ALA A 120 14.75 -2.14 1.05
N GLU A 121 15.18 -3.39 1.19
CA GLU A 121 14.32 -4.51 1.63
C GLU A 121 13.95 -4.43 3.13
N TYR A 122 14.76 -3.71 3.89
CA TYR A 122 14.73 -3.59 5.35
C TYR A 122 14.95 -2.13 5.76
N ALA A 123 14.75 -1.80 7.03
CA ALA A 123 14.92 -0.45 7.59
C ALA A 123 14.17 0.68 6.86
N TYR A 124 13.13 0.37 6.07
CA TYR A 124 12.42 1.36 5.27
C TYR A 124 11.27 2.02 6.05
N ARG A 125 10.69 1.32 7.04
CA ARG A 125 9.43 1.71 7.67
C ARG A 125 9.66 2.79 8.72
N ASN A 126 9.18 4.00 8.43
CA ASN A 126 9.28 5.17 9.32
C ASN A 126 8.17 5.25 10.37
N LYS A 127 7.19 4.35 10.35
CA LYS A 127 6.06 4.30 11.29
C LYS A 127 5.70 2.88 11.66
N ILE A 128 5.64 2.60 12.96
CA ILE A 128 5.06 1.36 13.48
C ILE A 128 3.91 1.64 14.46
N THR A 129 3.04 0.65 14.60
CA THR A 129 1.95 0.68 15.58
C THR A 129 2.01 -0.61 16.37
N LEU A 130 2.08 -0.46 17.68
CA LEU A 130 2.30 -1.52 18.65
C LEU A 130 1.06 -1.68 19.52
N GLN A 131 0.91 -2.86 20.10
CA GLN A 131 -0.07 -3.17 21.13
C GLN A 131 0.67 -3.59 22.39
N SER A 132 0.04 -3.40 23.55
CA SER A 132 0.57 -3.90 24.81
C SER A 132 0.30 -5.39 24.98
N SER A 133 1.31 -6.12 25.45
CA SER A 133 1.19 -7.49 25.96
C SER A 133 1.94 -7.58 27.28
N ASN A 134 1.21 -7.69 28.39
CA ASN A 134 1.80 -7.72 29.74
C ASN A 134 2.80 -6.58 30.01
N GLY A 135 2.50 -5.37 29.52
CA GLY A 135 3.36 -4.19 29.68
C GLY A 135 4.50 -4.08 28.67
N ALA A 136 4.70 -5.06 27.79
CA ALA A 136 5.71 -5.02 26.74
C ALA A 136 5.11 -4.63 25.39
N ALA A 137 5.94 -4.03 24.53
CA ALA A 137 5.57 -3.76 23.14
C ALA A 137 5.41 -5.07 22.35
N ALA A 138 4.30 -5.19 21.63
CA ALA A 138 3.98 -6.39 20.86
C ALA A 138 3.29 -6.09 19.53
N TYR A 139 3.49 -6.98 18.57
CA TYR A 139 2.67 -7.09 17.37
C TYR A 139 1.59 -8.16 17.54
N THR A 140 0.57 -8.11 16.68
CA THR A 140 -0.37 -9.24 16.56
C THR A 140 0.32 -10.39 15.82
N GLY A 141 0.16 -11.61 16.33
CA GLY A 141 0.71 -12.80 15.70
C GLY A 141 -0.01 -13.17 14.40
N VAL A 142 0.56 -14.14 13.68
CA VAL A 142 -0.10 -14.80 12.55
C VAL A 142 -1.42 -15.42 13.01
N ASN A 143 -1.39 -16.06 14.19
CA ASN A 143 -2.60 -16.30 14.95
C ASN A 143 -3.08 -14.97 15.57
N LYS A 144 -4.22 -14.47 15.11
CA LYS A 144 -4.75 -13.15 15.49
C LYS A 144 -5.04 -13.00 17.00
N ASN A 145 -5.15 -14.12 17.72
CA ASN A 145 -5.37 -14.15 19.16
C ASN A 145 -4.06 -14.04 19.97
N GLU A 146 -2.90 -14.16 19.31
CA GLU A 146 -1.60 -14.11 19.95
C GLU A 146 -0.97 -12.72 19.83
N LYS A 147 -0.13 -12.39 20.82
CA LYS A 147 0.70 -11.19 20.85
C LYS A 147 2.16 -11.62 20.88
N ILE A 148 2.94 -11.09 19.95
CA ILE A 148 4.36 -11.38 19.81
C ILE A 148 5.11 -10.18 20.32
N THR A 149 5.76 -10.31 21.48
CA THR A 149 6.62 -9.27 22.03
C THR A 149 7.72 -8.93 21.02
N VAL A 150 7.99 -7.64 20.86
CA VAL A 150 8.98 -7.12 19.92
C VAL A 150 9.90 -6.13 20.62
N ASP A 151 11.20 -6.38 20.50
CA ASP A 151 12.30 -5.50 20.89
C ASP A 151 13.11 -5.02 19.67
N HIS A 152 12.98 -5.70 18.53
CA HIS A 152 13.61 -5.35 17.27
C HIS A 152 12.77 -5.80 16.06
N CYS A 153 12.65 -4.94 15.05
CA CYS A 153 11.90 -5.18 13.82
C CYS A 153 12.76 -4.80 12.60
N PRO A 154 13.29 -5.78 11.83
CA PRO A 154 14.22 -5.50 10.72
C PRO A 154 13.67 -4.59 9.62
N ILE A 155 12.36 -4.54 9.42
CA ILE A 155 11.75 -3.65 8.42
C ILE A 155 11.54 -2.22 8.94
N ALA A 156 11.61 -1.99 10.26
CA ALA A 156 11.54 -0.68 10.87
C ALA A 156 12.91 0.01 10.83
N LYS A 157 12.90 1.34 10.70
CA LYS A 157 14.10 2.16 10.76
C LYS A 157 14.87 1.96 12.08
N ASP A 158 16.19 2.14 12.02
CA ASP A 158 17.08 1.92 13.17
C ASP A 158 16.72 2.79 14.37
N GLU A 159 16.31 4.04 14.14
CA GLU A 159 15.89 4.94 15.22
C GLU A 159 14.64 4.42 15.96
N ILE A 160 13.75 3.73 15.25
CA ILE A 160 12.60 3.04 15.86
C ILE A 160 13.08 1.83 16.65
N ASN A 161 14.01 1.04 16.12
CA ASN A 161 14.56 -0.13 16.80
C ASN A 161 15.32 0.24 18.08
N GLU A 162 16.07 1.34 18.08
CA GLU A 162 16.66 1.88 19.31
C GLU A 162 15.60 2.24 20.36
N LYS A 163 14.44 2.76 19.92
CA LYS A 163 13.34 3.08 20.82
C LYS A 163 12.56 1.85 21.32
N LEU A 164 12.54 0.76 20.56
CA LEU A 164 11.85 -0.49 20.91
C LEU A 164 12.53 -1.26 22.04
N LYS A 165 13.87 -1.16 22.17
CA LYS A 165 14.65 -1.90 23.18
C LYS A 165 14.14 -1.60 24.59
N GLY A 166 13.51 -2.60 25.21
CA GLY A 166 12.96 -2.50 26.57
C GLY A 166 11.78 -1.54 26.71
N LEU A 167 11.10 -1.19 25.61
CA LEU A 167 9.97 -0.28 25.65
C LEU A 167 8.78 -0.90 26.39
N ALA A 168 8.41 -0.27 27.51
CA ALA A 168 7.19 -0.60 28.23
C ALA A 168 6.02 0.24 27.71
N ILE A 169 4.91 -0.43 27.36
CA ILE A 169 3.65 0.22 26.94
C ILE A 169 2.46 -0.47 27.59
N ASP A 170 1.46 0.32 27.97
CA ASP A 170 0.22 -0.14 28.61
C ASP A 170 -0.99 -0.19 27.65
N SER A 171 -0.84 0.42 26.47
CA SER A 171 -1.90 0.63 25.50
C SER A 171 -1.35 0.60 24.07
N ARG A 172 -2.19 0.95 23.09
CA ARG A 172 -1.79 1.01 21.69
C ARG A 172 -0.90 2.24 21.49
N THR A 173 0.33 2.01 21.05
CA THR A 173 1.35 3.05 20.86
C THR A 173 1.80 3.15 19.40
N ILE A 174 1.94 4.37 18.90
CA ILE A 174 2.51 4.69 17.59
C ILE A 174 3.91 5.26 17.80
N ILE A 175 4.88 4.73 17.05
CA ILE A 175 6.22 5.30 16.94
C ILE A 175 6.41 5.73 15.50
N LYS A 176 6.85 6.99 15.31
CA LYS A 176 7.24 7.55 14.01
C LYS A 176 8.65 8.09 14.09
N VAL A 177 9.37 8.04 12.99
CA VAL A 177 10.59 8.81 12.77
C VAL A 177 10.37 9.72 11.57
N ASP A 178 10.73 10.99 11.72
CA ASP A 178 10.56 12.00 10.67
C ASP A 178 11.78 12.04 9.73
N ASN A 179 11.76 12.92 8.74
CA ASN A 179 12.86 13.06 7.77
C ASN A 179 14.20 13.56 8.38
N ARG A 180 14.20 14.04 9.62
CA ARG A 180 15.39 14.49 10.36
C ARG A 180 15.96 13.39 11.26
N GLY A 181 15.34 12.21 11.32
CA GLY A 181 15.71 11.15 12.24
C GLY A 181 15.16 11.34 13.66
N ILE A 182 14.23 12.28 13.87
CA ILE A 182 13.65 12.53 15.19
C ILE A 182 12.53 11.51 15.44
N VAL A 183 12.61 10.81 16.57
CA VAL A 183 11.62 9.80 16.96
C VAL A 183 10.51 10.42 17.81
N PHE A 184 9.28 10.13 17.44
CA PHE A 184 8.06 10.56 18.12
C PHE A 184 7.28 9.35 18.60
N VAL A 185 6.78 9.40 19.83
CA VAL A 185 5.94 8.36 20.45
C VAL A 185 4.64 9.00 20.92
N ASP A 186 3.51 8.55 20.41
CA ASP A 186 2.15 9.05 20.72
C ASP A 186 2.06 10.59 20.82
N SER A 187 2.76 11.28 19.92
CA SER A 187 2.85 12.73 19.92
C SER A 187 1.53 13.37 19.49
N THR A 188 1.23 14.56 20.04
CA THR A 188 0.12 15.41 19.60
C THR A 188 0.57 16.51 18.65
N GLY A 189 1.88 16.59 18.39
CA GLY A 189 2.50 17.62 17.55
C GLY A 189 2.47 17.30 16.06
N THR A 190 3.45 17.85 15.35
CA THR A 190 3.68 17.62 13.92
C THR A 190 4.99 16.89 13.71
N VAL A 191 5.08 16.18 12.58
CA VAL A 191 6.31 15.56 12.08
C VAL A 191 6.63 16.18 10.72
N GLU A 192 7.90 16.20 10.36
CA GLU A 192 8.35 16.70 9.06
C GLU A 192 8.66 15.57 8.10
N GLU A 193 8.16 15.67 6.88
CA GLU A 193 8.49 14.72 5.83
C GLU A 193 9.01 15.48 4.61
N LYS A 194 9.97 14.88 3.92
CA LYS A 194 10.43 15.41 2.64
C LYS A 194 9.53 14.86 1.55
N ILE A 195 9.16 15.69 0.59
CA ILE A 195 8.39 15.33 -0.60
C ILE A 195 9.03 16.03 -1.78
N LEU A 196 9.65 15.27 -2.69
CA LEU A 196 10.46 15.83 -3.78
C LEU A 196 11.48 16.85 -3.21
N HIS A 197 11.32 18.13 -3.57
CA HIS A 197 12.17 19.24 -3.16
C HIS A 197 11.60 20.06 -1.99
N GLN A 198 10.50 19.63 -1.39
CA GLN A 198 9.79 20.36 -0.34
C GLN A 198 9.80 19.60 0.99
N THR A 199 9.72 20.33 2.09
CA THR A 199 9.45 19.76 3.42
C THR A 199 8.01 20.10 3.79
N ILE A 200 7.22 19.09 4.12
CA ILE A 200 5.85 19.26 4.59
C ILE A 200 5.76 18.94 6.08
N GLU A 201 4.95 19.72 6.79
CA GLU A 201 4.59 19.43 8.17
C GLU A 201 3.27 18.67 8.24
N LEU A 202 3.28 17.53 8.90
CA LEU A 202 2.16 16.61 9.02
C LEU A 202 1.71 16.50 10.47
N PRO A 203 0.40 16.51 10.78
CA PRO A 203 -0.07 16.10 12.10
C PRO A 203 0.43 14.67 12.42
N PHE A 204 0.89 14.43 13.66
CA PHE A 204 1.42 13.11 14.03
C PHE A 204 0.40 11.98 13.81
N ASP A 205 -0.90 12.23 14.02
CA ASP A 205 -1.96 11.25 13.84
C ASP A 205 -2.45 11.12 12.39
N SER A 206 -1.98 11.97 11.47
CA SER A 206 -2.36 11.86 10.06
C SER A 206 -1.75 10.62 9.40
N PHE A 207 -2.45 10.14 8.37
CA PHE A 207 -1.91 9.17 7.44
C PHE A 207 -0.78 9.82 6.63
N PHE A 208 0.27 9.04 6.40
CA PHE A 208 1.35 9.36 5.48
C PHE A 208 2.00 8.03 5.06
N GLN A 209 2.60 8.02 3.88
CA GLN A 209 3.25 6.84 3.33
C GLN A 209 4.42 6.41 4.23
N ILE A 210 4.55 5.09 4.45
CA ILE A 210 5.51 4.56 5.43
C ILE A 210 6.93 4.38 4.90
N ASN A 211 7.08 4.46 3.58
CA ASN A 211 8.35 4.31 2.87
C ASN A 211 8.60 5.59 2.05
N PRO A 212 9.36 6.56 2.62
CA PRO A 212 9.64 7.84 1.98
C PRO A 212 10.27 7.73 0.58
N GLU A 213 11.13 6.73 0.37
CA GLU A 213 11.81 6.52 -0.92
C GLU A 213 10.81 6.14 -2.01
N VAL A 214 9.86 5.27 -1.67
CA VAL A 214 8.86 4.80 -2.64
C VAL A 214 7.81 5.87 -2.93
N ILE A 215 7.41 6.70 -1.96
CA ILE A 215 6.54 7.84 -2.29
C ILE A 215 7.27 8.86 -3.17
N HIS A 216 8.57 9.12 -2.97
CA HIS A 216 9.33 9.97 -3.91
C HIS A 216 9.35 9.38 -5.30
N ALA A 217 9.57 8.06 -5.41
CA ALA A 217 9.51 7.32 -6.67
C ALA A 217 8.18 7.50 -7.42
N ILE A 218 7.06 7.35 -6.70
CA ILE A 218 5.72 7.54 -7.25
C ILE A 218 5.54 8.97 -7.78
N LEU A 219 5.95 9.97 -7.01
CA LEU A 219 5.79 11.38 -7.40
C LEU A 219 6.69 11.75 -8.59
N GLU A 220 7.93 11.25 -8.62
CA GLU A 220 8.83 11.43 -9.76
C GLU A 220 8.29 10.77 -11.02
N TRP A 221 7.69 9.59 -10.90
CA TRP A 221 7.06 8.93 -12.03
C TRP A 221 5.85 9.71 -12.51
N LEU A 222 4.95 10.13 -11.61
CA LEU A 222 3.76 10.92 -11.98
C LEU A 222 4.11 12.25 -12.63
N THR A 223 5.07 13.00 -12.09
CA THR A 223 5.48 14.31 -12.65
C THR A 223 6.00 14.19 -14.09
N LYS A 224 6.65 13.07 -14.43
CA LYS A 224 7.17 12.79 -15.78
C LYS A 224 6.12 12.27 -16.76
N THR A 225 5.02 11.69 -16.25
CA THR A 225 4.15 10.83 -17.07
C THR A 225 2.73 11.35 -17.19
N VAL A 226 2.27 12.15 -16.24
CA VAL A 226 1.01 12.89 -16.33
C VAL A 226 1.19 14.09 -17.27
N GLU A 227 0.26 14.23 -18.22
CA GLU A 227 0.21 15.37 -19.16
C GLU A 227 0.04 16.71 -18.43
N ASP A 228 0.42 17.81 -19.08
CA ASP A 228 0.42 19.17 -18.52
C ASP A 228 -0.69 20.08 -19.08
N ASP A 229 -1.63 19.54 -19.86
CA ASP A 229 -2.75 20.26 -20.49
C ASP A 229 -4.07 20.09 -19.72
N PHE A 230 -4.07 20.35 -18.41
CA PHE A 230 -5.30 20.32 -17.61
C PHE A 230 -5.70 21.72 -17.15
N ALA A 231 -6.99 22.04 -17.22
CA ALA A 231 -7.56 23.24 -16.64
C ALA A 231 -7.77 23.10 -15.12
N CYS A 232 -8.07 21.89 -14.65
CA CYS A 232 -8.33 21.60 -13.24
C CYS A 232 -7.76 20.25 -12.81
N LEU A 233 -7.08 20.24 -11.67
CA LEU A 233 -6.64 19.03 -10.98
C LEU A 233 -7.46 18.86 -9.69
N ILE A 234 -8.03 17.67 -9.49
CA ILE A 234 -8.77 17.28 -8.31
C ILE A 234 -7.96 16.21 -7.58
N ASP A 235 -7.60 16.46 -6.33
CA ASP A 235 -6.93 15.49 -5.45
C ASP A 235 -7.97 15.00 -4.45
N ALA A 236 -8.61 13.87 -4.77
CA ALA A 236 -9.58 13.24 -3.89
C ALA A 236 -8.86 12.44 -2.81
N TYR A 237 -9.30 12.57 -1.55
CA TYR A 237 -8.59 12.02 -0.39
C TYR A 237 -7.19 12.62 -0.22
N CYS A 238 -7.05 13.93 -0.47
CA CYS A 238 -5.74 14.58 -0.62
C CYS A 238 -4.86 14.51 0.63
N GLY A 239 -5.43 14.19 1.80
CA GLY A 239 -4.71 14.26 3.07
C GLY A 239 -4.12 15.65 3.27
N VAL A 240 -2.80 15.72 3.30
CA VAL A 240 -2.05 16.98 3.45
C VAL A 240 -1.72 17.67 2.12
N GLY A 241 -2.15 17.13 0.98
CA GLY A 241 -1.97 17.70 -0.36
C GLY A 241 -0.71 17.24 -1.11
N VAL A 242 -0.14 16.08 -0.77
CA VAL A 242 1.11 15.57 -1.36
C VAL A 242 1.09 15.59 -2.89
N PHE A 243 0.05 15.00 -3.48
CA PHE A 243 -0.10 14.93 -4.93
C PHE A 243 -0.48 16.28 -5.53
N SER A 244 -1.40 17.01 -4.87
CA SER A 244 -1.74 18.40 -5.23
C SER A 244 -0.50 19.29 -5.42
N PHE A 245 0.50 19.16 -4.56
CA PHE A 245 1.74 19.95 -4.64
C PHE A 245 2.70 19.41 -5.69
N ALA A 246 2.89 18.09 -5.76
CA ALA A 246 3.79 17.48 -6.71
C ALA A 246 3.37 17.70 -8.17
N LEU A 247 2.06 17.71 -8.45
CA LEU A 247 1.49 17.92 -9.78
C LEU A 247 0.90 19.33 -9.95
N SER A 248 1.38 20.28 -9.16
CA SER A 248 0.83 21.64 -9.12
C SER A 248 1.01 22.46 -10.40
N ASP A 249 1.96 22.05 -11.24
CA ASP A 249 2.28 22.61 -12.56
C ASP A 249 1.40 22.03 -13.69
N LYS A 250 0.72 20.90 -13.44
CA LYS A 250 -0.14 20.24 -14.44
C LYS A 250 -1.48 20.93 -14.67
N ALA A 251 -1.92 21.76 -13.72
CA ALA A 251 -3.14 22.54 -13.84
C ALA A 251 -3.05 23.88 -13.11
N PRO A 252 -3.66 24.95 -13.64
CA PRO A 252 -3.73 26.23 -12.96
C PRO A 252 -4.60 26.14 -11.71
N ARG A 253 -5.78 25.49 -11.78
CA ARG A 253 -6.69 25.29 -10.64
C ARG A 253 -6.48 23.92 -10.00
N LYS A 254 -6.29 23.88 -8.67
CA LYS A 254 -6.17 22.64 -7.88
C LYS A 254 -7.26 22.60 -6.81
N ILE A 255 -7.95 21.47 -6.69
CA ILE A 255 -8.98 21.23 -5.66
C ILE A 255 -8.58 20.00 -4.85
N GLY A 256 -8.32 20.16 -3.56
CA GLY A 256 -8.06 19.03 -2.65
C GLY A 256 -9.27 18.76 -1.75
N ILE A 257 -9.72 17.50 -1.69
CA ILE A 257 -10.85 17.08 -0.85
C ILE A 257 -10.33 16.15 0.25
N GLU A 258 -10.57 16.50 1.51
CA GLU A 258 -10.16 15.66 2.64
C GLU A 258 -11.11 15.81 3.83
N PHE A 259 -11.42 14.69 4.48
CA PHE A 259 -12.34 14.66 5.63
C PHE A 259 -11.72 15.24 6.90
N SER A 260 -10.43 14.97 7.13
CA SER A 260 -9.67 15.38 8.31
C SER A 260 -9.43 16.90 8.36
N PRO A 261 -9.99 17.62 9.34
CA PRO A 261 -9.74 19.05 9.51
C PRO A 261 -8.27 19.38 9.73
N LYS A 262 -7.54 18.50 10.42
CA LYS A 262 -6.11 18.67 10.71
C LYS A 262 -5.28 18.61 9.43
N SER A 263 -5.60 17.66 8.55
CA SER A 263 -4.89 17.48 7.28
C SER A 263 -5.15 18.66 6.34
N ILE A 264 -6.40 19.12 6.21
CA ILE A 264 -6.76 20.32 5.45
C ILE A 264 -6.04 21.56 5.99
N LYS A 265 -5.94 21.73 7.32
CA LYS A 265 -5.21 22.84 7.92
C LYS A 265 -3.72 22.80 7.56
N ALA A 266 -3.11 21.61 7.58
CA ALA A 266 -1.72 21.41 7.17
C ALA A 266 -1.51 21.73 5.68
N ALA A 267 -2.38 21.22 4.80
CA ALA A 267 -2.35 21.48 3.36
C ALA A 267 -2.46 22.99 3.05
N LYS A 268 -3.44 23.67 3.65
CA LYS A 268 -3.61 25.13 3.52
C LYS A 268 -2.38 25.89 3.99
N ARG A 269 -1.77 25.50 5.12
CA ARG A 269 -0.55 26.16 5.60
C ARG A 269 0.60 25.97 4.62
N HIS A 270 0.83 24.74 4.14
CA HIS A 270 1.89 24.43 3.18
C HIS A 270 1.73 25.23 1.89
N SER A 271 0.51 25.25 1.34
CA SER A 271 0.20 26.02 0.11
C SER A 271 0.48 27.52 0.27
N LYS A 272 0.24 28.12 1.45
CA LYS A 272 0.52 29.54 1.71
C LYS A 272 2.01 29.86 1.82
N MET A 273 2.81 28.90 2.29
CA MET A 273 4.24 29.09 2.51
C MET A 273 5.05 28.91 1.23
N HIS A 274 4.64 27.99 0.35
CA HIS A 274 5.46 27.53 -0.77
C HIS A 274 4.87 27.84 -2.15
N PHE A 275 3.60 28.26 -2.22
CA PHE A 275 2.91 28.48 -3.49
C PHE A 275 2.09 29.76 -3.47
N SER A 276 1.71 30.24 -4.66
CA SER A 276 0.66 31.25 -4.79
C SER A 276 -0.68 30.62 -4.38
N TYR A 277 -1.13 30.91 -3.16
CA TYR A 277 -2.31 30.31 -2.52
C TYR A 277 -3.60 30.39 -3.37
N GLU A 278 -3.72 31.41 -4.23
CA GLU A 278 -4.92 31.69 -5.04
C GLU A 278 -5.31 30.53 -5.98
N ASN A 279 -4.39 29.61 -6.26
CA ASN A 279 -4.59 28.50 -7.18
C ASN A 279 -4.95 27.16 -6.50
N PHE A 280 -5.03 27.12 -5.16
CA PHE A 280 -5.35 25.91 -4.38
C PHE A 280 -6.63 26.08 -3.56
N GLU A 281 -7.60 25.21 -3.80
CA GLU A 281 -8.87 25.14 -3.07
C GLU A 281 -8.92 23.84 -2.25
N PHE A 282 -8.73 23.93 -0.93
CA PHE A 282 -8.84 22.77 -0.04
C PHE A 282 -10.19 22.75 0.68
N ILE A 283 -11.01 21.75 0.35
CA ILE A 283 -12.38 21.56 0.84
C ILE A 283 -12.40 20.46 1.89
N GLN A 284 -12.89 20.79 3.09
CA GLN A 284 -13.09 19.79 4.13
C GLN A 284 -14.42 19.08 3.89
N GLY A 285 -14.39 17.77 3.70
CA GLY A 285 -15.59 16.97 3.48
C GLY A 285 -15.27 15.54 3.09
N LYS A 286 -16.31 14.72 2.99
CA LYS A 286 -16.18 13.40 2.38
C LYS A 286 -16.17 13.54 0.86
N THR A 287 -15.32 12.79 0.18
CA THR A 287 -15.22 12.82 -1.29
C THR A 287 -16.58 12.58 -1.93
N GLU A 288 -17.34 11.61 -1.40
CA GLU A 288 -18.63 11.23 -1.97
C GLU A 288 -19.71 12.31 -1.86
N ASP A 289 -19.52 13.30 -0.97
CA ASP A 289 -20.43 14.41 -0.77
C ASP A 289 -19.98 15.68 -1.52
N VAL A 290 -18.66 15.87 -1.68
CA VAL A 290 -18.09 17.08 -2.30
C VAL A 290 -17.93 16.91 -3.80
N LEU A 291 -17.43 15.77 -4.27
CA LEU A 291 -17.09 15.55 -5.67
C LEU A 291 -18.27 15.79 -6.62
N PRO A 292 -19.51 15.32 -6.36
CA PRO A 292 -20.66 15.56 -7.25
C PRO A 292 -21.07 17.03 -7.41
N GLU A 293 -20.72 17.89 -6.46
CA GLU A 293 -21.10 19.30 -6.44
C GLU A 293 -20.07 20.20 -7.14
N LEU A 294 -18.91 19.64 -7.51
CA LEU A 294 -17.86 20.40 -8.18
C LEU A 294 -18.30 20.83 -9.58
N LYS A 295 -18.08 22.11 -9.88
CA LYS A 295 -18.25 22.66 -11.23
C LYS A 295 -16.89 22.70 -11.91
N LEU A 296 -16.72 21.78 -12.85
CA LEU A 296 -15.51 21.63 -13.63
C LEU A 296 -15.69 22.33 -14.99
N LEU A 297 -14.66 23.04 -15.42
CA LEU A 297 -14.60 23.73 -16.70
C LEU A 297 -13.27 23.38 -17.37
N GLY A 298 -13.33 22.93 -18.62
CA GLY A 298 -12.16 22.48 -19.37
C GLY A 298 -11.65 21.11 -18.95
N LYS A 299 -10.53 20.69 -19.56
CA LYS A 299 -9.91 19.38 -19.36
C LYS A 299 -9.52 19.18 -17.89
N SER A 300 -9.89 18.05 -17.30
CA SER A 300 -9.76 17.78 -15.88
C SER A 300 -9.04 16.47 -15.57
N LEU A 301 -8.21 16.51 -14.53
CA LEU A 301 -7.51 15.37 -13.97
C LEU A 301 -8.04 15.13 -12.56
N ILE A 302 -8.38 13.89 -12.23
CA ILE A 302 -8.63 13.48 -10.84
C ILE A 302 -7.58 12.48 -10.36
N ILE A 303 -7.10 12.69 -9.14
CA ILE A 303 -6.22 11.78 -8.42
C ILE A 303 -7.05 11.10 -7.34
N LEU A 304 -6.97 9.77 -7.28
CA LEU A 304 -7.64 8.91 -6.31
C LEU A 304 -6.57 8.18 -5.49
N ASP A 305 -6.43 8.51 -4.20
CA ASP A 305 -5.66 7.72 -3.21
C ASP A 305 -6.59 7.27 -2.07
N PRO A 306 -7.57 6.39 -2.34
CA PRO A 306 -8.57 6.02 -1.37
C PRO A 306 -8.00 5.11 -0.26
N PRO A 307 -8.72 4.96 0.87
CA PRO A 307 -8.38 3.93 1.85
C PRO A 307 -8.41 2.51 1.24
N ARG A 308 -7.93 1.51 2.00
CA ARG A 308 -7.87 0.10 1.58
C ARG A 308 -9.20 -0.50 1.06
N SER A 309 -10.34 0.12 1.37
CA SER A 309 -11.66 -0.28 0.87
C SER A 309 -11.92 0.12 -0.59
N GLY A 310 -11.06 0.95 -1.20
CA GLY A 310 -11.30 1.61 -2.49
C GLY A 310 -12.22 2.82 -2.39
N CYS A 311 -12.56 3.39 -3.54
CA CYS A 311 -13.54 4.46 -3.70
C CYS A 311 -14.96 3.97 -3.38
N SER A 312 -15.86 4.90 -3.04
CA SER A 312 -17.28 4.58 -2.99
C SER A 312 -17.87 4.50 -4.41
N GLU A 313 -18.95 3.76 -4.60
CA GLU A 313 -19.66 3.74 -5.89
C GLU A 313 -20.17 5.13 -6.28
N LYS A 314 -20.52 5.98 -5.31
CA LYS A 314 -20.96 7.37 -5.54
C LYS A 314 -19.83 8.21 -6.14
N ASP A 315 -18.59 8.03 -5.67
CA ASP A 315 -17.43 8.70 -6.24
C ASP A 315 -17.23 8.30 -7.72
N LEU A 316 -17.22 7.00 -7.98
CA LEU A 316 -16.98 6.46 -9.33
C LEU A 316 -18.07 6.86 -10.32
N HIS A 317 -19.35 6.81 -9.91
CA HIS A 317 -20.45 7.30 -10.72
C HIS A 317 -20.38 8.81 -10.96
N SER A 318 -19.90 9.59 -9.98
CA SER A 318 -19.69 11.03 -10.13
C SER A 318 -18.59 11.33 -11.15
N ILE A 319 -17.50 10.57 -11.16
CA ILE A 319 -16.41 10.69 -12.13
C ILE A 319 -16.93 10.43 -13.54
N GLU A 320 -17.67 9.32 -13.73
CA GLU A 320 -18.30 8.98 -15.01
C GLU A 320 -19.30 10.05 -15.47
N ALA A 321 -20.14 10.57 -14.56
CA ALA A 321 -21.15 11.56 -14.89
C ALA A 321 -20.58 12.96 -15.20
N GLN A 322 -19.45 13.31 -14.60
CA GLN A 322 -18.74 14.56 -14.88
C GLN A 322 -17.79 14.46 -16.08
N GLU A 323 -17.65 13.26 -16.66
CA GLU A 323 -16.80 13.01 -17.83
C GLU A 323 -15.35 13.47 -17.65
N ILE A 324 -14.77 13.21 -16.47
CA ILE A 324 -13.38 13.58 -16.16
C ILE A 324 -12.44 13.02 -17.22
N ASP A 325 -11.50 13.80 -17.73
CA ASP A 325 -10.67 13.40 -18.89
C ASP A 325 -9.60 12.37 -18.52
N SER A 326 -8.98 12.51 -17.35
CA SER A 326 -7.92 11.62 -16.87
C SER A 326 -8.04 11.28 -15.39
N ILE A 327 -7.67 10.06 -15.04
CA ILE A 327 -7.66 9.55 -13.67
C ILE A 327 -6.26 9.03 -13.34
N VAL A 328 -5.64 9.55 -12.30
CA VAL A 328 -4.52 8.90 -11.61
C VAL A 328 -5.10 8.12 -10.44
N TYR A 329 -5.03 6.79 -10.47
CA TYR A 329 -5.47 5.95 -9.36
C TYR A 329 -4.26 5.35 -8.65
N VAL A 330 -4.04 5.74 -7.39
CA VAL A 330 -3.04 5.18 -6.48
C VAL A 330 -3.73 4.19 -5.53
N SER A 331 -3.21 2.96 -5.40
CA SER A 331 -3.82 1.95 -4.55
C SER A 331 -2.84 0.96 -3.94
N CYS A 332 -2.96 0.76 -2.63
CA CYS A 332 -2.27 -0.29 -1.89
C CYS A 332 -3.04 -1.64 -1.85
N ASN A 333 -4.19 -1.73 -2.52
CA ASN A 333 -5.04 -2.93 -2.51
C ASN A 333 -5.58 -3.25 -3.93
N PRO A 334 -4.96 -4.22 -4.64
CA PRO A 334 -5.35 -4.53 -6.01
C PRO A 334 -6.78 -5.05 -6.13
N ALA A 335 -7.35 -5.68 -5.09
CA ALA A 335 -8.71 -6.22 -5.16
C ALA A 335 -9.79 -5.12 -5.18
N SER A 336 -9.63 -4.07 -4.35
CA SER A 336 -10.54 -2.93 -4.39
C SER A 336 -10.33 -2.08 -5.64
N LEU A 337 -9.06 -1.89 -6.06
CA LEU A 337 -8.73 -1.24 -7.33
C LEU A 337 -9.46 -1.93 -8.49
N ALA A 338 -9.32 -3.25 -8.61
CA ALA A 338 -9.97 -4.02 -9.66
C ALA A 338 -11.50 -3.87 -9.64
N ARG A 339 -12.13 -3.93 -8.46
CA ARG A 339 -13.58 -3.69 -8.33
C ARG A 339 -13.96 -2.29 -8.87
N ASP A 340 -13.18 -1.27 -8.52
CA ASP A 340 -13.48 0.11 -8.90
C ASP A 340 -13.30 0.32 -10.41
N LEU A 341 -12.27 -0.28 -11.01
CA LEU A 341 -12.07 -0.26 -12.46
C LEU A 341 -13.24 -0.88 -13.25
N ALA A 342 -13.92 -1.88 -12.67
CA ALA A 342 -15.10 -2.48 -13.32
C ALA A 342 -16.30 -1.51 -13.41
N LEU A 343 -16.28 -0.41 -12.64
CA LEU A 343 -17.28 0.66 -12.67
C LEU A 343 -16.86 1.85 -13.55
N LEU A 344 -15.56 2.01 -13.83
CA LEU A 344 -14.99 3.04 -14.72
C LEU A 344 -14.91 2.52 -16.16
N LYS A 345 -16.07 2.33 -16.79
CA LYS A 345 -16.20 1.68 -18.10
C LYS A 345 -15.82 2.59 -19.27
N SER A 346 -15.93 3.89 -19.11
CA SER A 346 -15.58 4.85 -20.16
C SER A 346 -14.08 5.16 -20.21
N TYR A 347 -13.28 4.46 -19.42
CA TYR A 347 -11.86 4.74 -19.21
C TYR A 347 -11.00 3.56 -19.65
N THR A 348 -9.87 3.85 -20.30
CA THR A 348 -8.82 2.87 -20.66
C THR A 348 -7.60 3.03 -19.78
N VAL A 349 -6.94 1.93 -19.40
CA VAL A 349 -5.69 1.98 -18.65
C VAL A 349 -4.57 2.27 -19.64
N LYS A 350 -4.04 3.50 -19.63
CA LYS A 350 -2.95 3.89 -20.54
C LYS A 350 -1.59 3.52 -20.00
N ARG A 351 -1.39 3.69 -18.69
CA ARG A 351 -0.12 3.40 -18.02
C ARG A 351 -0.40 2.70 -16.70
N MET A 352 0.45 1.75 -16.35
CA MET A 352 0.39 0.99 -15.12
C MET A 352 1.78 0.90 -14.52
N ALA A 353 1.91 1.28 -13.26
CA ALA A 353 3.15 1.15 -12.52
C ALA A 353 2.95 0.39 -11.21
N TYR A 354 3.96 -0.41 -10.89
CA TYR A 354 4.06 -1.16 -9.64
C TYR A 354 5.17 -0.55 -8.77
N PHE A 355 4.88 -0.40 -7.48
CA PHE A 355 5.86 0.04 -6.51
C PHE A 355 5.82 -0.86 -5.26
N ASN A 356 6.96 -1.41 -4.88
CA ASN A 356 7.06 -2.19 -3.65
C ASN A 356 7.16 -1.26 -2.43
N MET A 357 6.04 -0.63 -2.05
CA MET A 357 5.93 0.24 -0.87
C MET A 357 6.14 -0.53 0.45
N PHE A 358 5.89 -1.84 0.44
CA PHE A 358 5.95 -2.71 1.62
C PHE A 358 6.78 -3.99 1.36
N PRO A 359 8.11 -3.87 1.16
CA PRO A 359 8.99 -5.02 1.03
C PRO A 359 8.78 -6.05 2.15
N ARG A 360 8.92 -7.34 1.84
CA ARG A 360 8.75 -8.47 2.77
C ARG A 360 7.33 -8.72 3.25
N THR A 361 6.35 -7.93 2.81
CA THR A 361 4.92 -8.10 3.10
C THR A 361 4.12 -8.44 1.84
N ALA A 362 2.88 -8.89 2.00
CA ALA A 362 1.98 -9.13 0.87
C ALA A 362 1.46 -7.85 0.17
N HIS A 363 1.72 -6.67 0.72
CA HIS A 363 1.19 -5.40 0.20
C HIS A 363 2.17 -4.74 -0.77
N PHE A 364 1.62 -3.95 -1.68
CA PHE A 364 2.34 -3.15 -2.67
C PHE A 364 1.45 -2.01 -3.14
N GLU A 365 2.06 -0.97 -3.70
CA GLU A 365 1.34 0.15 -4.30
C GLU A 365 1.24 -0.06 -5.81
N THR A 366 0.09 0.29 -6.37
CA THR A 366 -0.15 0.35 -7.81
C THR A 366 -0.53 1.78 -8.16
N VAL A 367 -0.02 2.28 -9.27
CA VAL A 367 -0.44 3.56 -9.84
C VAL A 367 -0.90 3.33 -11.27
N LEU A 368 -2.14 3.67 -11.56
CA LEU A 368 -2.71 3.63 -12.90
C LEU A 368 -2.95 5.05 -13.40
N ILE A 369 -2.68 5.28 -14.69
CA ILE A 369 -3.18 6.43 -15.43
C ILE A 369 -4.25 5.92 -16.37
N LEU A 370 -5.47 6.39 -16.18
CA LEU A 370 -6.59 6.11 -17.05
C LEU A 370 -6.98 7.37 -17.82
N GLU A 371 -7.43 7.16 -19.04
CA GLU A 371 -7.95 8.23 -19.90
C GLU A 371 -9.32 7.82 -20.41
N ARG A 372 -10.21 8.81 -20.49
CA ARG A 372 -11.53 8.63 -21.08
C ARG A 372 -11.39 8.35 -22.59
N GLU A 373 -12.21 7.43 -23.10
CA GLU A 373 -12.31 7.15 -24.55
C GLU A 373 -13.05 8.23 -25.35
#